data_AF-A0A521HJM8-F1
#
_entry.id   AF-A0A521HJM8-F1
#
_cell.length_a   1.000
_cell.length_b   1.000
_cell.length_c   1.000
_cell.angle_alpha   90.00
_cell.angle_beta   90.00
_cell.angle_gamma   90.00
#
_symmetry.space_group_name_H-M   'P 1'
#
loop_
_entity.id
_entity.type
_entity.pdbx_description
1 polymer ?
#
loop_
_entity_poly.entity_id
_entity_poly.type
_entity_poly.pdbx_seq_one_letter_code
_entity_poly.pdbx_strand_id
1 'polypeptide(L)'
;MKSEEMMSTVEIQTGNMSAAIDCYYKRLERSEHPTGRFDKAGRWFPEDEEKCDCCFGLRAPSRAYPYSLMTHCRSINHIATLFSVDNSKMKSHIRSYNKLKKDVSKEA
;
A
#
# COMPACT_ATOMS: atom_id res chain seq x y z
N MET A 1 -3.81 37.02 14.47
CA MET A 1 -4.47 35.82 15.01
C MET A 1 -4.67 34.83 13.88
N LYS A 2 -3.88 33.75 13.89
CA LYS A 2 -4.06 32.42 13.26
C LYS A 2 -2.67 31.77 13.15
N SER A 3 -2.08 31.54 14.31
CA SER A 3 -0.79 30.83 14.48
C SER A 3 -1.01 29.44 15.10
N GLU A 4 -2.25 28.92 15.03
CA GLU A 4 -2.68 27.64 15.61
C GLU A 4 -2.82 26.51 14.56
N GLU A 5 -2.66 26.77 13.26
CA GLU A 5 -2.77 25.74 12.21
C GLU A 5 -1.42 25.13 11.81
N MET A 6 -0.48 25.03 12.75
CA MET A 6 0.83 24.40 12.56
C MET A 6 1.09 23.24 13.54
N MET A 7 0.01 22.57 13.99
CA MET A 7 0.15 21.20 14.49
C MET A 7 0.52 20.26 13.32
N SER A 8 1.84 20.20 13.11
CA SER A 8 2.62 19.02 12.73
C SER A 8 2.21 18.29 11.45
N THR A 9 2.29 18.96 10.30
CA THR A 9 2.40 18.28 8.99
C THR A 9 3.47 17.17 9.02
N VAL A 10 4.52 17.34 9.83
CA VAL A 10 5.60 16.35 10.01
C VAL A 10 5.14 15.10 10.78
N GLU A 11 4.36 15.23 11.87
CA GLU A 11 3.92 14.07 12.66
C GLU A 11 2.81 13.27 11.95
N ILE A 12 1.96 13.96 11.17
CA ILE A 12 0.96 13.32 10.32
C ILE A 12 1.65 12.48 9.23
N GLN A 13 2.73 12.99 8.64
CA GLN A 13 3.51 12.25 7.64
C GLN A 13 4.27 11.05 8.21
N THR A 14 4.82 11.14 9.43
CA THR A 14 5.52 10.01 10.06
C THR A 14 4.55 8.92 10.52
N GLY A 15 3.41 9.29 11.10
CA GLY A 15 2.34 8.35 11.46
C GLY A 15 1.84 7.55 10.25
N ASN A 16 1.66 8.24 9.11
CA ASN A 16 1.24 7.61 7.86
C ASN A 16 2.27 6.62 7.30
N MET A 17 3.57 6.87 7.49
CA MET A 17 4.63 5.95 7.01
C MET A 17 4.61 4.62 7.76
N SER A 18 4.47 4.65 9.09
CA SER A 18 4.40 3.42 9.89
C SER A 18 3.17 2.59 9.50
N ALA A 19 2.00 3.24 9.37
CA ALA A 19 0.76 2.57 8.95
C ALA A 19 0.86 2.00 7.53
N ALA A 20 1.48 2.73 6.60
CA ALA A 20 1.69 2.26 5.23
C ALA A 20 2.57 1.00 5.19
N ILE A 21 3.64 0.96 5.99
CA ILE A 21 4.54 -0.19 6.06
C ILE A 21 3.82 -1.40 6.65
N ASP A 22 3.07 -1.22 7.75
CA ASP A 22 2.27 -2.29 8.36
C ASP A 22 1.24 -2.85 7.35
N CYS A 23 0.47 -1.98 6.71
CA CYS A 23 -0.49 -2.36 5.68
C CYS A 23 0.17 -3.16 4.53
N TYR A 24 1.37 -2.75 4.09
CA TYR A 24 2.13 -3.48 3.07
C TYR A 24 2.47 -4.90 3.52
N TYR A 25 3.00 -5.09 4.72
CA TYR A 25 3.35 -6.42 5.21
C TYR A 25 2.11 -7.30 5.41
N LYS A 26 1.03 -6.76 5.97
CA LYS A 26 -0.23 -7.52 6.12
C LYS A 26 -0.83 -7.95 4.79
N ARG A 27 -0.80 -7.08 3.77
CA ARG A 27 -1.24 -7.42 2.40
C ARG A 27 -0.30 -8.41 1.71
N LEU A 28 1.00 -8.35 2.00
CA LEU A 28 2.00 -9.29 1.49
C LEU A 28 1.80 -10.70 2.09
N GLU A 29 1.56 -10.77 3.40
CA GLU A 29 1.29 -12.00 4.15
C GLU A 29 -0.14 -12.52 3.96
N ARG A 30 -1.00 -11.74 3.30
CA ARG A 30 -2.42 -12.03 3.05
C ARG A 30 -3.24 -12.15 4.35
N SER A 31 -2.79 -11.51 5.43
CA SER A 31 -3.57 -11.35 6.66
C SER A 31 -4.63 -10.26 6.51
N GLU A 32 -4.39 -9.26 5.66
CA GLU A 32 -5.37 -8.28 5.23
C GLU A 32 -5.50 -8.25 3.70
N HIS A 33 -6.70 -7.92 3.20
CA HIS A 33 -7.01 -7.82 1.78
C HIS A 33 -7.46 -6.39 1.43
N PRO A 34 -7.08 -5.84 0.26
CA PRO A 34 -7.63 -4.58 -0.23
C PRO A 34 -9.16 -4.64 -0.33
N THR A 35 -9.84 -3.54 -0.05
CA THR A 35 -11.31 -3.51 -0.15
C THR A 35 -11.72 -3.52 -1.63
N GLY A 36 -12.72 -4.34 -1.94
CA GLY A 36 -13.14 -4.56 -3.32
C GLY A 36 -14.18 -5.65 -3.44
N ARG A 37 -14.71 -5.79 -4.65
CA ARG A 37 -15.77 -6.72 -4.98
C ARG A 37 -15.41 -7.60 -6.17
N PHE A 38 -15.96 -8.81 -6.15
CA PHE A 38 -15.93 -9.71 -7.30
C PHE A 38 -17.21 -9.54 -8.11
N ASP A 39 -17.08 -9.51 -9.43
CA ASP A 39 -18.23 -9.62 -10.31
C ASP A 39 -18.64 -11.09 -10.53
N LYS A 40 -19.76 -11.31 -11.25
CA LYS A 40 -20.25 -12.66 -11.58
C LYS A 40 -19.28 -13.49 -12.43
N ALA A 41 -18.28 -12.86 -13.06
CA ALA A 41 -17.27 -13.52 -13.87
C ALA A 41 -15.96 -13.79 -13.09
N GLY A 42 -15.94 -13.55 -11.77
CA GLY A 42 -14.77 -13.79 -10.91
C GLY A 42 -13.68 -12.72 -11.04
N ARG A 43 -13.98 -11.56 -11.64
CA ARG A 43 -13.04 -10.44 -11.78
C ARG A 43 -13.14 -9.56 -10.55
N TRP A 44 -12.00 -9.21 -9.95
CA TRP A 44 -11.94 -8.36 -8.77
C TRP A 44 -11.74 -6.89 -9.14
N PHE A 45 -12.55 -6.02 -8.55
CA PHE A 45 -12.47 -4.57 -8.71
C PHE A 45 -12.31 -3.89 -7.34
N PRO A 46 -11.43 -2.89 -7.21
CA PRO A 46 -11.31 -2.12 -5.97
C PRO A 46 -12.56 -1.27 -5.72
N GLU A 47 -12.91 -1.09 -4.44
CA GLU A 47 -13.90 -0.09 -4.03
C GLU A 47 -13.32 1.33 -4.18
N ASP A 48 -14.19 2.34 -4.11
CA ASP A 48 -13.78 3.73 -4.34
C ASP A 48 -12.79 4.23 -3.29
N GLU A 49 -12.85 3.77 -2.03
CA GLU A 49 -11.86 4.15 -1.01
C GLU A 49 -10.47 3.53 -1.26
N GLU A 50 -10.40 2.43 -2.01
CA GLU A 50 -9.15 1.75 -2.33
C GLU A 50 -8.53 2.28 -3.63
N LYS A 51 -9.28 3.04 -4.44
CA LYS A 51 -8.80 3.59 -5.71
C LYS A 51 -7.89 4.80 -5.45
N CYS A 52 -6.78 4.83 -6.16
CA CYS A 52 -5.82 5.93 -6.16
C CYS A 52 -5.50 6.33 -7.60
N ASP A 53 -4.84 7.47 -7.80
CA ASP A 53 -4.44 7.97 -9.12
C ASP A 53 -3.61 6.95 -9.92
N CYS A 54 -2.79 6.15 -9.23
CA CYS A 54 -2.00 5.08 -9.85
C CYS A 54 -2.84 3.93 -10.46
N CYS A 55 -4.14 3.84 -10.13
CA CYS A 55 -5.04 2.83 -10.66
C CYS A 55 -5.60 3.17 -12.05
N PHE A 56 -5.75 4.45 -12.41
CA PHE A 56 -6.48 4.88 -13.62
C PHE A 56 -5.79 4.46 -14.92
N GLY A 57 -4.46 4.34 -14.93
CA GLY A 57 -3.69 3.90 -16.10
C GLY A 57 -3.60 2.38 -16.29
N LEU A 58 -4.19 1.60 -15.40
CA LEU A 58 -4.03 0.14 -15.42
C LEU A 58 -5.10 -0.56 -16.23
N ARG A 59 -4.72 -1.69 -16.81
CA ARG A 59 -5.65 -2.55 -17.54
C ARG A 59 -6.73 -3.06 -16.59
N ALA A 60 -7.98 -2.79 -16.95
CA ALA A 60 -9.15 -3.30 -16.26
C ALA A 60 -9.13 -4.85 -16.18
N PRO A 61 -9.62 -5.44 -15.09
CA PRO A 61 -9.76 -6.89 -14.94
C PRO A 61 -10.51 -7.52 -16.11
N SER A 62 -9.97 -8.61 -16.64
CA SER A 62 -10.60 -9.38 -17.73
C SER A 62 -10.64 -10.86 -17.38
N ARG A 63 -11.32 -11.70 -18.17
CA ARG A 63 -11.38 -13.15 -17.91
C ARG A 63 -9.99 -13.81 -17.89
N ALA A 64 -9.08 -13.34 -18.74
CA ALA A 64 -7.70 -13.84 -18.78
C ALA A 64 -6.84 -13.32 -17.61
N TYR A 65 -7.24 -12.19 -17.01
CA TYR A 65 -6.49 -11.52 -15.97
C TYR A 65 -7.43 -10.90 -14.92
N PRO A 66 -8.11 -11.73 -14.11
CA PRO A 66 -9.19 -11.29 -13.24
C PRO A 66 -8.72 -10.47 -12.03
N TYR A 67 -7.42 -10.51 -11.71
CA TYR A 67 -6.85 -9.94 -10.48
C TYR A 67 -5.84 -8.82 -10.72
N SER A 68 -5.78 -8.23 -11.93
CA SER A 68 -4.78 -7.21 -12.26
C SER A 68 -4.79 -6.02 -11.31
N LEU A 69 -5.98 -5.50 -10.99
CA LEU A 69 -6.11 -4.40 -10.02
C LEU A 69 -5.81 -4.87 -8.59
N MET A 70 -6.25 -6.08 -8.20
CA MET A 70 -5.96 -6.62 -6.87
C MET A 70 -4.46 -6.74 -6.62
N THR A 71 -3.70 -7.23 -7.61
CA THR A 71 -2.24 -7.32 -7.52
C THR A 71 -1.59 -5.94 -7.43
N HIS A 72 -2.14 -4.95 -8.14
CA HIS A 72 -1.66 -3.57 -8.04
C HIS A 72 -1.92 -2.96 -6.66
N CYS A 73 -3.11 -3.17 -6.08
CA CYS A 73 -3.47 -2.65 -4.76
C CYS A 73 -2.56 -3.20 -3.64
N ARG A 74 -1.83 -4.28 -3.89
CA ARG A 74 -0.83 -4.85 -2.95
C ARG A 74 0.59 -4.33 -3.19
N SER A 75 0.80 -3.51 -4.22
CA SER A 75 2.11 -2.97 -4.55
C SER A 75 2.51 -1.84 -3.61
N ILE A 76 3.82 -1.68 -3.41
CA ILE A 76 4.39 -0.56 -2.63
C ILE A 76 3.95 0.79 -3.21
N ASN A 77 3.82 0.90 -4.54
CA ASN A 77 3.39 2.14 -5.20
C ASN A 77 1.97 2.54 -4.81
N HIS A 78 1.07 1.57 -4.83
CA HIS A 78 -0.33 1.81 -4.46
C HIS A 78 -0.45 2.21 -2.99
N ILE A 79 0.15 1.44 -2.08
CA ILE A 79 0.05 1.69 -0.64
C ILE A 79 0.72 3.02 -0.27
N ALA A 80 1.85 3.36 -0.89
CA ALA A 80 2.46 4.67 -0.70
C ALA A 80 1.51 5.82 -1.07
N THR A 81 0.78 5.67 -2.19
CA THR A 81 -0.20 6.66 -2.66
C THR A 81 -1.41 6.72 -1.73
N LEU A 82 -1.94 5.56 -1.32
CA LEU A 82 -3.10 5.43 -0.43
C LEU A 82 -2.89 6.12 0.91
N PHE A 83 -1.68 6.02 1.48
CA PHE A 83 -1.31 6.66 2.74
C PHE A 83 -0.65 8.03 2.56
N SER A 84 -0.56 8.54 1.33
CA SER A 84 0.08 9.83 1.01
C SER A 84 1.53 9.95 1.52
N VAL A 85 2.32 8.88 1.35
CA VAL A 85 3.73 8.82 1.75
C VAL A 85 4.66 8.73 0.55
N ASP A 86 5.90 9.19 0.72
CA ASP A 86 6.90 9.13 -0.33
C ASP A 86 7.29 7.68 -0.66
N ASN A 87 7.10 7.29 -1.93
CA ASN A 87 7.35 5.94 -2.40
C ASN A 87 8.83 5.52 -2.27
N SER A 88 9.75 6.47 -2.47
CA SER A 88 11.20 6.20 -2.42
C SER A 88 11.65 5.90 -1.00
N LYS A 89 11.17 6.69 -0.02
CA LYS A 89 11.39 6.46 1.42
C LYS A 89 10.80 5.11 1.83
N MET A 90 9.56 4.80 1.44
CA MET A 90 8.92 3.53 1.77
C MET A 90 9.73 2.33 1.23
N LYS A 91 10.18 2.37 -0.04
CA LYS A 91 11.05 1.35 -0.63
C LYS A 91 12.37 1.18 0.14
N SER A 92 12.96 2.29 0.57
CA SER A 92 14.19 2.29 1.37
C SER A 92 13.98 1.60 2.73
N HIS A 93 12.90 1.94 3.43
CA HIS A 93 12.52 1.29 4.70
C HIS A 93 12.31 -0.21 4.54
N ILE A 94 11.53 -0.64 3.54
CA ILE A 94 11.26 -2.06 3.28
C ILE A 94 12.56 -2.82 2.99
N ARG A 95 13.47 -2.23 2.21
CA ARG A 95 14.78 -2.84 1.91
C ARG A 95 15.62 -3.03 3.16
N SER A 96 15.71 -1.99 4.00
CA SER A 96 16.45 -2.04 5.26
C SER A 96 15.86 -3.06 6.23
N TYR A 97 14.53 -3.10 6.36
CA TYR A 97 13.84 -4.09 7.19
C TYR A 97 14.09 -5.53 6.71
N ASN A 98 13.98 -5.79 5.42
CA ASN A 98 14.22 -7.13 4.86
C ASN A 98 15.69 -7.56 5.05
N LYS A 99 16.64 -6.62 5.01
CA LYS A 99 18.04 -6.88 5.34
C LYS A 99 18.20 -7.29 6.82
N LEU A 100 17.63 -6.51 7.74
CA LEU A 100 17.67 -6.82 9.18
C LEU A 100 17.03 -8.19 9.49
N LYS A 101 15.84 -8.47 8.94
CA LYS A 101 15.17 -9.77 9.11
C LYS A 101 16.03 -10.92 8.63
N LYS A 102 16.72 -10.76 7.49
CA LYS A 102 17.63 -11.77 6.94
C LYS A 102 18.85 -12.00 7.83
N ASP A 103 19.39 -10.95 8.44
CA ASP A 103 20.57 -11.06 9.29
C ASP A 103 20.21 -11.75 10.62
N VAL A 104 19.07 -11.42 11.23
CA VAL A 104 18.53 -12.11 12.43
C VAL A 104 18.28 -13.60 12.16
N SER A 105 17.71 -13.96 11.01
CA SER A 105 17.44 -15.38 10.68
C SER A 105 18.70 -16.21 10.38
N LYS A 106 19.88 -15.60 10.22
CA LYS A 106 21.14 -16.33 10.04
C LYS A 106 21.87 -16.60 11.36
N GLU A 107 21.50 -15.88 12.41
CA GLU A 107 22.08 -15.99 13.75
C GLU A 107 21.30 -16.98 14.64
N ALA A 108 20.11 -17.39 14.20
CA ALA A 108 19.24 -18.39 14.83
C ALA A 108 19.42 -19.78 14.20
#